data_AF-A0A4Q3UX46-F1
#
_entry.id   AF-A0A4Q3UX46-F1
#
_cell.length_a   1.000
_cell.length_b   1.000
_cell.length_c   1.000
_cell.angle_alpha   90.00
_cell.angle_beta   90.00
_cell.angle_gamma   90.00
#
_symmetry.space_group_name_H-M   'P 1'
#
loop_
_entity.id
_entity.type
_entity.pdbx_description
1 polymer ?
#
loop_
_entity_poly.entity_id
_entity_poly.type
_entity_poly.pdbx_seq_one_letter_code
_entity_poly.pdbx_strand_id
1 'polypeptide(L)'
;MKKIFGAKGAPRWHLVYLGLALFDIITVLISLSLSHNLMNIHTRSVELNTEWTERVSAISHLGDLAQAANAPGNDIFDSRNAALERARFNAASLAFNVQMDSIQADLITHISETERRRVDQALIVTETAMIEMRAEAEFIFGYFDIDLPAAASTRMASMDRAYGRLTRSISSAVNVVQSIHSEHLQQQIATAHNLQGLEYLIVGLILIMVIGVTIYGHNLGMVMRRQTEKIEQARADAEAANAAKS
;
A
#
# COMPACT_ATOMS: atom_id res chain seq x y z
N MET A 1 27.74 -51.68 57.99
CA MET A 1 27.08 -50.38 57.75
C MET A 1 27.21 -50.02 56.28
N LYS A 2 26.08 -50.09 55.56
CA LYS A 2 25.94 -49.83 54.12
C LYS A 2 25.72 -48.32 53.94
N LYS A 3 26.63 -47.60 53.28
CA LYS A 3 26.32 -46.29 52.70
C LYS A 3 26.41 -46.41 51.18
N ILE A 4 25.21 -46.38 50.60
CA ILE A 4 24.89 -46.45 49.18
C ILE A 4 25.49 -45.23 48.49
N PHE A 5 26.41 -45.46 47.55
CA PHE A 5 26.91 -44.40 46.68
C PHE A 5 25.76 -43.90 45.81
N GLY A 6 25.52 -42.59 45.89
CA GLY A 6 24.44 -41.91 45.22
C GLY A 6 24.49 -42.07 43.70
N ALA A 7 23.32 -42.30 43.12
CA ALA A 7 23.07 -42.18 41.70
C ALA A 7 23.36 -40.74 41.26
N LYS A 8 24.49 -40.51 40.60
CA LYS A 8 24.78 -39.25 39.91
C LYS A 8 24.02 -39.23 38.58
N GLY A 9 22.92 -38.47 38.59
CA GLY A 9 22.20 -37.86 37.47
C GLY A 9 22.28 -38.54 36.11
N ALA A 10 21.22 -39.25 35.72
CA ALA A 10 20.97 -39.55 34.32
C ALA A 10 21.01 -38.24 33.51
N PRO A 11 21.73 -38.18 32.39
CA PRO A 11 21.92 -36.95 31.65
C PRO A 11 20.57 -36.46 31.09
N ARG A 12 20.27 -35.18 31.33
CA ARG A 12 18.98 -34.52 31.01
C ARG A 12 18.83 -34.17 29.51
N TRP A 13 19.28 -35.07 28.64
CA TRP A 13 19.27 -34.93 27.18
C TRP A 13 17.87 -34.60 26.61
N HIS A 14 16.83 -35.14 27.22
CA HIS A 14 15.43 -34.87 26.86
C HIS A 14 15.02 -33.40 27.07
N LEU A 15 15.60 -32.69 28.04
CA LEU A 15 15.31 -31.26 28.25
C LEU A 15 15.92 -30.37 27.15
N VAL A 16 17.10 -30.75 26.64
CA VAL A 16 17.73 -30.04 25.52
C VAL A 16 16.89 -30.22 24.24
N TYR A 17 16.44 -31.45 23.99
CA TYR A 17 15.56 -31.74 22.86
C TYR A 17 14.21 -31.01 22.96
N LEU A 18 13.58 -30.99 24.15
CA LEU A 18 12.34 -30.25 24.38
C LEU A 18 12.54 -28.74 24.21
N GLY A 19 13.67 -28.20 24.66
CA GLY A 19 14.01 -26.78 24.50
C GLY A 19 14.20 -26.39 23.04
N LEU A 20 14.88 -27.21 22.24
CA LEU A 20 15.03 -27.02 20.80
C LEU A 20 13.69 -27.09 20.08
N ALA A 21 12.86 -28.10 20.39
CA ALA A 21 11.53 -28.22 19.78
C ALA A 21 10.63 -27.00 20.10
N LEU A 22 10.66 -26.50 21.34
CA LEU A 22 9.92 -25.30 21.71
C LEU A 22 10.44 -24.05 20.97
N PHE A 23 11.76 -23.93 20.84
CA PHE A 23 12.39 -22.86 20.09
C PHE A 23 11.99 -22.87 18.61
N ASP A 24 11.95 -24.04 17.98
CA ASP A 24 11.53 -24.22 16.59
C ASP A 24 10.07 -23.76 16.41
N ILE A 25 9.18 -24.19 17.30
CA ILE A 25 7.77 -23.78 17.30
C ILE A 25 7.64 -22.26 17.42
N ILE A 26 8.34 -21.64 18.38
CA ILE A 26 8.32 -20.18 18.56
C ILE A 26 8.83 -19.46 17.31
N THR A 27 9.92 -19.93 16.72
CA THR A 27 10.53 -19.33 15.53
C THR A 27 9.58 -19.40 14.33
N VAL A 28 8.94 -20.56 14.12
CA VAL A 28 7.92 -20.74 13.07
C VAL A 28 6.71 -19.84 13.30
N LEU A 29 6.21 -19.73 14.54
CA LEU A 29 5.08 -18.86 14.87
C LEU A 29 5.41 -17.37 14.62
N ILE A 30 6.61 -16.93 15.01
CA ILE A 30 7.08 -15.56 14.75
C ILE A 30 7.20 -15.32 13.24
N SER A 31 7.80 -16.26 12.49
CA SER A 31 7.94 -16.16 11.03
C SER A 31 6.59 -16.08 10.32
N LEU A 32 5.63 -16.91 10.73
CA LEU A 32 4.28 -16.90 10.17
C LEU A 32 3.55 -15.58 10.50
N SER A 33 3.67 -15.10 11.74
CA SER A 33 3.10 -13.81 12.16
C SER A 33 3.70 -12.65 11.36
N LEU A 34 5.02 -12.64 11.15
CA LEU A 34 5.70 -11.63 10.34
C LEU A 34 5.21 -11.65 8.90
N SER A 35 5.13 -12.83 8.30
CA SER A 35 4.62 -13.03 6.94
C SER A 35 3.18 -12.53 6.79
N HIS A 36 2.31 -12.86 7.75
CA HIS A 36 0.92 -12.42 7.74
C HIS A 36 0.81 -10.88 7.86
N ASN A 37 1.61 -10.25 8.72
CA ASN A 37 1.63 -8.79 8.85
C ASN A 37 2.11 -8.10 7.56
N LEU A 38 3.18 -8.61 6.93
CA LEU A 38 3.67 -8.08 5.65
C LEU A 38 2.63 -8.24 4.53
N MET A 39 1.95 -9.39 4.47
CA MET A 39 0.88 -9.63 3.50
C MET A 39 -0.31 -8.69 3.73
N ASN A 40 -0.70 -8.45 4.98
CA ASN A 40 -1.78 -7.51 5.31
C ASN A 40 -1.44 -6.07 4.92
N ILE A 41 -0.21 -5.62 5.19
CA ILE A 41 0.28 -4.30 4.74
C ILE A 41 0.20 -4.22 3.22
N HIS A 42 0.71 -5.24 2.51
CA HIS A 42 0.73 -5.25 1.04
C HIS A 42 -0.70 -5.21 0.45
N THR A 43 -1.60 -6.04 0.97
CA THR A 43 -3.01 -6.07 0.52
C THR A 43 -3.67 -4.71 0.74
N ARG A 44 -3.46 -4.10 1.92
CA ARG A 44 -4.00 -2.78 2.23
C ARG A 44 -3.40 -1.67 1.36
N SER A 45 -2.12 -1.74 1.02
CA SER A 45 -1.47 -0.82 0.08
C SER A 45 -2.12 -0.91 -1.30
N VAL A 46 -2.41 -2.12 -1.79
CA VAL A 46 -3.02 -2.32 -3.11
C VAL A 46 -4.45 -1.79 -3.14
N GLU A 47 -5.27 -2.09 -2.12
CA GLU A 47 -6.63 -1.56 -2.00
C GLU A 47 -6.66 -0.02 -2.01
N LEU A 48 -5.86 0.59 -1.12
CA LEU A 48 -5.77 2.05 -1.04
C LEU A 48 -5.25 2.66 -2.35
N ASN A 49 -4.28 2.01 -3.00
CA ASN A 49 -3.77 2.47 -4.29
C ASN A 49 -4.86 2.50 -5.37
N THR A 50 -5.74 1.50 -5.42
CA THR A 50 -6.88 1.49 -6.35
C THR A 50 -7.82 2.66 -6.06
N GLU A 51 -8.23 2.86 -4.80
CA GLU A 51 -9.12 3.96 -4.43
C GLU A 51 -8.51 5.34 -4.76
N TRP A 52 -7.24 5.56 -4.41
CA TRP A 52 -6.55 6.83 -4.71
C TRP A 52 -6.38 7.05 -6.21
N THR A 53 -6.17 5.98 -6.98
CA THR A 53 -6.11 6.06 -8.45
C THR A 53 -7.46 6.44 -9.05
N GLU A 54 -8.55 5.86 -8.54
CA GLU A 54 -9.92 6.21 -8.94
C GLU A 54 -10.23 7.69 -8.65
N ARG A 55 -9.83 8.20 -7.48
CA ARG A 55 -9.98 9.63 -7.12
C ARG A 55 -9.20 10.55 -8.05
N VAL A 56 -7.95 10.19 -8.38
CA VAL A 56 -7.16 10.93 -9.38
C VAL A 56 -7.87 10.91 -10.73
N SER A 57 -8.35 9.76 -11.18
CA SER A 57 -9.09 9.62 -12.43
C SER A 57 -10.36 10.48 -12.45
N ALA A 58 -11.12 10.49 -11.35
CA ALA A 58 -12.35 11.26 -11.21
C ALA A 58 -12.09 12.78 -11.31
N ILE A 59 -11.02 13.27 -10.68
CA ILE A 59 -10.62 14.68 -10.77
C ILE A 59 -10.05 15.00 -12.16
N SER A 60 -9.24 14.12 -12.74
CA SER A 60 -8.72 14.29 -14.10
C SER A 60 -9.84 14.37 -15.14
N HIS A 61 -10.94 13.65 -14.94
CA HIS A 61 -12.11 13.71 -15.83
C HIS A 61 -12.77 15.10 -15.87
N LEU A 62 -12.62 15.92 -14.81
CA LEU A 62 -13.02 17.33 -14.87
C LEU A 62 -12.29 18.09 -15.99
N GLY A 63 -11.08 17.68 -16.35
CA GLY A 63 -10.31 18.25 -17.46
C GLY A 63 -10.98 18.01 -18.81
N ASP A 64 -11.47 16.79 -19.04
CA ASP A 64 -12.19 16.45 -20.27
C ASP A 64 -13.49 17.26 -20.38
N LEU A 65 -14.23 17.37 -19.27
CA LEU A 65 -15.47 18.13 -19.19
C LEU A 65 -15.22 19.64 -19.35
N ALA A 66 -14.12 20.15 -18.80
CA ALA A 66 -13.69 21.53 -19.00
C ALA A 66 -13.35 21.81 -20.47
N GLN A 67 -12.67 20.89 -21.16
CA GLN A 67 -12.42 21.00 -22.59
C GLN A 67 -13.72 20.99 -23.41
N ALA A 68 -14.64 20.09 -23.08
CA ALA A 68 -15.95 20.02 -23.72
C ALA A 68 -16.79 21.29 -23.50
N ALA A 69 -16.67 21.94 -22.34
CA ALA A 69 -17.31 23.21 -22.06
C ALA A 69 -16.59 24.39 -22.74
N ASN A 70 -15.28 24.32 -22.96
CA ASN A 70 -14.54 25.37 -23.67
C ASN A 70 -14.82 25.36 -25.18
N ALA A 71 -15.02 24.18 -25.79
CA ALA A 71 -15.16 24.03 -27.24
C ALA A 71 -16.29 24.90 -27.88
N PRO A 72 -17.51 24.97 -27.33
CA PRO A 72 -18.58 25.81 -27.88
C PRO A 72 -18.24 27.30 -28.00
N GLY A 73 -17.37 27.82 -27.12
CA GLY A 73 -16.91 29.21 -27.18
C GLY A 73 -16.06 29.51 -28.41
N ASN A 74 -15.41 28.49 -28.99
CA ASN A 74 -14.66 28.58 -30.24
C ASN A 74 -15.52 28.15 -31.45
N ASP A 75 -16.28 27.06 -31.32
CA ASP A 75 -17.09 26.50 -32.40
C ASP A 75 -18.14 27.49 -32.93
N ILE A 76 -18.60 28.43 -32.10
CA ILE A 76 -19.59 29.45 -32.49
C ILE A 76 -19.12 30.36 -33.62
N PHE A 77 -17.81 30.59 -33.77
CA PHE A 77 -17.26 31.40 -34.86
C PHE A 77 -17.45 30.73 -36.22
N ASP A 78 -17.48 29.40 -36.25
CA ASP A 78 -17.72 28.60 -37.45
C ASP A 78 -19.23 28.31 -37.63
N SER A 79 -19.91 27.86 -36.57
CA SER A 79 -21.30 27.43 -36.64
C SER A 79 -22.29 28.59 -36.78
N ARG A 80 -21.91 29.78 -36.27
CA ARG A 80 -22.76 30.99 -36.18
C ARG A 80 -24.12 30.75 -35.52
N ASN A 81 -24.23 29.69 -34.73
CA ASN A 81 -25.47 29.30 -34.08
C ASN A 81 -25.32 29.39 -32.56
N ALA A 82 -25.55 30.59 -32.03
CA ALA A 82 -25.43 30.84 -30.59
C ALA A 82 -26.33 29.94 -29.74
N ALA A 83 -27.54 29.62 -30.22
CA ALA A 83 -28.46 28.76 -29.49
C ALA A 83 -27.93 27.32 -29.37
N LEU A 84 -27.39 26.76 -30.45
CA LEU A 84 -26.78 25.43 -30.47
C LEU A 84 -25.56 25.37 -29.53
N GLU A 85 -24.64 26.32 -29.67
CA GLU A 85 -23.40 26.29 -28.88
C GLU A 85 -23.64 26.57 -27.41
N ARG A 86 -24.58 27.48 -27.08
CA ARG A 86 -25.00 27.70 -25.69
C ARG A 86 -25.63 26.45 -25.08
N ALA A 87 -26.41 25.69 -25.84
CA ALA A 87 -26.97 24.42 -25.36
C ALA A 87 -25.86 23.37 -25.09
N ARG A 88 -24.89 23.24 -26.00
CA ARG A 88 -23.72 22.36 -25.82
C ARG A 88 -22.89 22.76 -24.59
N PHE A 89 -22.64 24.06 -24.42
CA PHE A 89 -21.93 24.62 -23.28
C PHE A 89 -22.63 24.29 -21.95
N ASN A 90 -23.94 24.51 -21.89
CA ASN A 90 -24.75 24.25 -20.70
C ASN A 90 -24.75 22.76 -20.33
N ALA A 91 -24.84 21.88 -21.32
CA ALA A 91 -24.77 20.43 -21.11
C ALA A 91 -23.41 20.00 -20.54
N ALA A 92 -22.30 20.50 -21.10
CA ALA A 92 -20.96 20.21 -20.60
C ALA A 92 -20.72 20.79 -19.19
N SER A 93 -21.22 22.01 -18.93
CA SER A 93 -21.14 22.63 -17.61
C SER A 93 -21.93 21.88 -16.55
N LEU A 94 -23.10 21.36 -16.92
CA LEU A 94 -23.89 20.50 -16.02
C LEU A 94 -23.15 19.20 -15.70
N ALA A 95 -22.57 18.54 -16.71
CA ALA A 95 -21.78 17.32 -16.50
C ALA A 95 -20.57 17.58 -15.58
N PHE A 96 -19.90 18.72 -15.75
CA PHE A 96 -18.82 19.16 -14.87
C PHE A 96 -19.28 19.28 -13.40
N ASN A 97 -20.41 19.95 -13.17
CA ASN A 97 -20.96 20.12 -11.81
C ASN A 97 -21.36 18.79 -11.18
N VAL A 98 -22.01 17.90 -11.95
CA VAL A 98 -22.37 16.55 -11.47
C VAL A 98 -21.12 15.76 -11.07
N GLN A 99 -20.04 15.86 -11.86
CA GLN A 99 -18.77 15.23 -11.52
C GLN A 99 -18.16 15.84 -10.25
N MET A 100 -18.20 17.17 -10.10
CA MET A 100 -17.73 17.86 -8.89
C MET A 100 -18.49 17.39 -7.64
N ASP A 101 -19.81 17.30 -7.71
CA ASP A 101 -20.66 16.82 -6.61
C ASP A 101 -20.34 15.35 -6.26
N SER A 102 -20.09 14.51 -7.27
CA SER A 102 -19.71 13.11 -7.06
C SER A 102 -18.37 12.96 -6.33
N ILE A 103 -17.39 13.82 -6.68
CA ILE A 103 -16.09 13.84 -6.03
C ILE A 103 -16.28 14.28 -4.58
N GLN A 104 -16.99 15.38 -4.32
CA GLN A 104 -17.22 15.87 -2.97
C GLN A 104 -17.94 14.83 -2.09
N ALA A 105 -18.91 14.10 -2.65
CA ALA A 105 -19.59 13.01 -1.95
C ALA A 105 -18.62 11.89 -1.53
N ASP A 106 -17.72 11.46 -2.42
CA ASP A 106 -16.69 10.46 -2.09
C ASP A 106 -15.75 10.93 -0.97
N LEU A 107 -15.30 12.20 -1.02
CA LEU A 107 -14.40 12.77 -0.03
C LEU A 107 -15.04 12.83 1.37
N ILE A 108 -16.36 13.06 1.45
CA ILE A 108 -17.10 13.11 2.72
C ILE A 108 -17.11 11.75 3.42
N THR A 109 -17.22 10.66 2.67
CA THR A 109 -17.47 9.33 3.23
C THR A 109 -16.20 8.53 3.52
N HIS A 110 -15.13 8.76 2.76
CA HIS A 110 -13.98 7.84 2.75
C HIS A 110 -12.65 8.44 3.19
N ILE A 111 -12.58 9.74 3.49
CA ILE A 111 -11.32 10.44 3.77
C ILE A 111 -11.37 11.13 5.14
N SER A 112 -10.20 11.23 5.81
CA SER A 112 -10.09 11.96 7.07
C SER A 112 -10.42 13.45 6.89
N GLU A 113 -10.94 14.10 7.94
CA GLU A 113 -11.33 15.52 7.87
C GLU A 113 -10.17 16.44 7.44
N THR A 114 -8.94 16.13 7.85
CA THR A 114 -7.75 16.93 7.52
C THR A 114 -7.36 16.81 6.05
N GLU A 115 -7.36 15.58 5.51
CA GLU A 115 -7.07 15.33 4.09
C GLU A 115 -8.18 15.89 3.21
N ARG A 116 -9.44 15.67 3.60
CA ARG A 116 -10.61 16.24 2.92
C ARG A 116 -10.49 17.75 2.80
N ARG A 117 -10.17 18.47 3.87
CA ARG A 117 -9.99 19.93 3.82
C ARG A 117 -8.97 20.38 2.78
N ARG A 118 -7.86 19.64 2.61
CA ARG A 118 -6.84 19.96 1.59
C ARG A 118 -7.40 19.79 0.19
N VAL A 119 -8.13 18.71 -0.08
CA VAL A 119 -8.74 18.45 -1.39
C VAL A 119 -9.88 19.44 -1.68
N ASP A 120 -10.77 19.67 -0.71
CA ASP A 120 -11.89 20.61 -0.83
C ASP A 120 -11.40 22.03 -1.19
N GLN A 121 -10.32 22.50 -0.58
CA GLN A 121 -9.71 23.79 -0.93
C GLN A 121 -9.28 23.87 -2.41
N ALA A 122 -8.70 22.79 -2.95
CA ALA A 122 -8.31 22.75 -4.36
C ALA A 122 -9.52 22.67 -5.30
N LEU A 123 -10.59 21.97 -4.88
CA LEU A 123 -11.84 21.89 -5.64
C LEU A 123 -12.60 23.22 -5.66
N ILE A 124 -12.60 23.99 -4.57
CA ILE A 124 -13.20 25.33 -4.54
C ILE A 124 -12.52 26.27 -5.56
N VAL A 125 -11.19 26.21 -5.67
CA VAL A 125 -10.45 26.98 -6.69
C VAL A 125 -10.85 26.55 -8.10
N THR A 126 -11.05 25.25 -8.30
CA THR A 126 -11.48 24.67 -9.58
C THR A 126 -12.90 25.12 -9.96
N GLU A 127 -13.83 25.09 -9.01
CA GLU A 127 -15.20 25.59 -9.19
C GLU A 127 -15.22 27.08 -9.54
N THR A 128 -14.42 27.88 -8.82
CA THR A 128 -14.29 29.32 -9.07
C THR A 128 -13.79 29.58 -10.50
N ALA A 129 -12.76 28.85 -10.95
CA ALA A 129 -12.25 28.98 -12.31
C ALA A 129 -13.28 28.56 -13.38
N MET A 130 -14.13 27.58 -13.10
CA MET A 130 -15.23 27.18 -13.99
C MET A 130 -16.32 28.26 -14.07
N ILE A 131 -16.65 28.92 -12.95
CA ILE A 131 -17.56 30.08 -12.93
C ILE A 131 -17.03 31.21 -13.82
N GLU A 132 -15.74 31.53 -13.70
CA GLU A 132 -15.10 32.55 -14.54
C GLU A 132 -15.15 32.21 -16.04
N MET A 133 -14.85 30.95 -16.40
CA MET A 133 -14.89 30.50 -17.79
C MET A 133 -16.32 30.56 -18.37
N ARG A 134 -17.32 30.19 -17.57
CA ARG A 134 -18.74 30.31 -17.95
C ARG A 134 -19.15 31.76 -18.19
N ALA A 135 -18.73 32.70 -17.33
CA ALA A 135 -19.02 34.10 -17.56
C ALA A 135 -18.46 34.58 -18.91
N GLU A 136 -17.22 34.20 -19.25
CA GLU A 136 -16.62 34.54 -20.56
C GLU A 136 -17.39 33.91 -21.74
N ALA A 137 -17.81 32.66 -21.65
CA ALA A 137 -18.64 32.01 -22.65
C ALA A 137 -19.99 32.71 -22.85
N GLU A 138 -20.65 33.12 -21.76
CA GLU A 138 -21.93 33.84 -21.81
C GLU A 138 -21.79 35.19 -22.52
N PHE A 139 -20.69 35.92 -22.31
CA PHE A 139 -20.39 37.14 -23.06
C PHE A 139 -20.21 36.87 -24.55
N ILE A 140 -19.45 35.83 -24.92
CA ILE A 140 -19.25 35.43 -26.32
C ILE A 140 -20.60 35.16 -26.99
N PHE A 141 -21.43 34.31 -26.38
CA PHE A 141 -22.75 33.99 -26.93
C PHE A 141 -23.65 35.21 -27.03
N GLY A 142 -23.64 36.09 -26.02
CA GLY A 142 -24.43 37.33 -26.03
C GLY A 142 -24.07 38.27 -27.19
N TYR A 143 -22.80 38.33 -27.61
CA TYR A 143 -22.39 39.10 -28.79
C TYR A 143 -22.92 38.52 -30.11
N PHE A 144 -23.05 37.20 -30.21
CA PHE A 144 -23.68 36.57 -31.38
C PHE A 144 -25.19 36.76 -31.40
N ASP A 145 -25.85 36.81 -30.23
CA ASP A 145 -27.29 37.08 -30.14
C ASP A 145 -27.68 38.48 -30.67
N ILE A 146 -26.73 39.43 -30.67
CA ILE A 146 -26.90 40.79 -31.20
C ILE A 146 -26.15 41.06 -32.52
N ASP A 147 -25.72 40.00 -33.22
CA ASP A 147 -25.03 40.04 -34.52
C ASP A 147 -23.72 40.87 -34.52
N LEU A 148 -22.94 40.80 -33.43
CA LEU A 148 -21.64 41.45 -33.27
C LEU A 148 -20.48 40.45 -33.07
N PRO A 149 -20.21 39.53 -34.02
CA PRO A 149 -19.16 38.52 -33.88
C PRO A 149 -17.75 39.10 -33.75
N ALA A 150 -17.50 40.30 -34.29
CA ALA A 150 -16.23 41.00 -34.13
C ALA A 150 -15.97 41.46 -32.70
N ALA A 151 -17.03 41.75 -31.92
CA ALA A 151 -16.89 42.05 -30.50
C ALA A 151 -16.62 40.77 -29.69
N ALA A 152 -17.24 39.65 -30.07
CA ALA A 152 -16.99 38.34 -29.47
C ALA A 152 -15.53 37.89 -29.60
N SER A 153 -14.89 38.12 -30.76
CA SER A 153 -13.50 37.71 -30.99
C SER A 153 -12.50 38.38 -30.03
N THR A 154 -12.80 39.60 -29.59
CA THR A 154 -11.97 40.31 -28.59
C THR A 154 -11.95 39.61 -27.22
N ARG A 155 -12.92 38.73 -26.95
CA ARG A 155 -13.04 37.95 -25.70
C ARG A 155 -12.31 36.61 -25.76
N MET A 156 -11.87 36.13 -26.94
CA MET A 156 -11.19 34.82 -27.07
C MET A 156 -9.96 34.73 -26.16
N ALA A 157 -9.14 35.78 -26.09
CA ALA A 157 -7.98 35.80 -25.21
C ALA A 157 -8.35 35.73 -23.71
N SER A 158 -9.52 36.25 -23.31
CA SER A 158 -10.01 36.12 -21.94
C SER A 158 -10.55 34.72 -21.66
N MET A 159 -11.26 34.12 -22.63
CA MET A 159 -11.72 32.73 -22.58
C MET A 159 -10.54 31.75 -22.44
N ASP A 160 -9.51 31.88 -23.27
CA ASP A 160 -8.29 31.04 -23.21
C ASP A 160 -7.58 31.15 -21.87
N ARG A 161 -7.51 32.36 -21.30
CA ARG A 161 -6.95 32.57 -19.96
C ARG A 161 -7.80 31.93 -18.87
N ALA A 162 -9.13 31.97 -18.99
CA ALA A 162 -10.04 31.36 -18.02
C ALA A 162 -9.92 29.83 -18.09
N TYR A 163 -9.95 29.23 -19.28
CA TYR A 163 -9.71 27.80 -19.49
C TYR A 163 -8.32 27.36 -18.99
N GLY A 164 -7.28 28.16 -19.27
CA GLY A 164 -5.93 27.91 -18.75
C GLY A 164 -5.82 28.03 -17.22
N ARG A 165 -6.67 28.82 -16.55
CA ARG A 165 -6.76 28.82 -15.07
C ARG A 165 -7.47 27.56 -14.57
N LEU A 166 -8.57 27.18 -15.21
CA LEU A 166 -9.35 25.99 -14.87
C LEU A 166 -8.50 24.71 -14.97
N THR A 167 -7.83 24.48 -16.10
CA THR A 167 -6.96 23.31 -16.29
C THR A 167 -5.82 23.24 -15.27
N ARG A 168 -5.20 24.38 -14.94
CA ARG A 168 -4.17 24.44 -13.87
C ARG A 168 -4.74 24.13 -12.49
N SER A 169 -5.94 24.61 -12.17
CA SER A 169 -6.59 24.30 -10.89
C SER A 169 -6.94 22.82 -10.75
N ILE A 170 -7.40 22.17 -11.84
CA ILE A 170 -7.65 20.73 -11.88
C ILE A 170 -6.36 19.95 -11.66
N SER A 171 -5.28 20.29 -12.37
CA SER A 171 -3.96 19.67 -12.14
C SER A 171 -3.46 19.87 -10.72
N SER A 172 -3.70 21.04 -10.12
CA SER A 172 -3.38 21.29 -8.72
C SER A 172 -4.18 20.39 -7.77
N ALA A 173 -5.47 20.17 -8.02
CA ALA A 173 -6.29 19.26 -7.24
C ALA A 173 -5.79 17.80 -7.34
N VAL A 174 -5.43 17.35 -8.54
CA VAL A 174 -4.79 16.04 -8.76
C VAL A 174 -3.50 15.92 -7.94
N ASN A 175 -2.64 16.94 -7.97
CA ASN A 175 -1.38 16.92 -7.22
C ASN A 175 -1.61 16.85 -5.70
N VAL A 176 -2.65 17.50 -5.16
CA VAL A 176 -3.00 17.39 -3.74
C VAL A 176 -3.37 15.95 -3.40
N VAL A 177 -4.23 15.31 -4.19
CA VAL A 177 -4.63 13.90 -3.98
C VAL A 177 -3.42 12.96 -4.07
N GLN A 178 -2.55 13.15 -5.07
CA GLN A 178 -1.32 12.37 -5.20
C GLN A 178 -0.35 12.56 -4.03
N SER A 179 -0.28 13.77 -3.46
CA SER A 179 0.57 14.04 -2.30
C SER A 179 0.09 13.28 -1.06
N ILE A 180 -1.23 13.25 -0.82
CA ILE A 180 -1.83 12.50 0.30
C ILE A 180 -1.59 10.99 0.12
N HIS A 181 -1.80 10.47 -1.08
CA HIS A 181 -1.50 9.06 -1.37
C HIS A 181 -0.03 8.72 -1.12
N SER A 182 0.88 9.60 -1.53
CA SER A 182 2.32 9.43 -1.30
C SER A 182 2.69 9.44 0.19
N GLU A 183 2.03 10.28 1.00
CA GLU A 183 2.18 10.30 2.46
C GLU A 183 1.76 8.96 3.09
N HIS A 184 0.63 8.37 2.67
CA HIS A 184 0.22 7.03 3.14
C HIS A 184 1.20 5.93 2.74
N LEU A 185 1.68 5.94 1.49
CA LEU A 185 2.61 4.93 1.01
C LEU A 185 3.94 4.98 1.78
N GLN A 186 4.44 6.18 2.08
CA GLN A 186 5.65 6.35 2.90
C GLN A 186 5.48 5.80 4.32
N GLN A 187 4.32 6.00 4.94
CA GLN A 187 4.02 5.43 6.27
C GLN A 187 3.99 3.89 6.23
N GLN A 188 3.44 3.29 5.17
CA GLN A 188 3.42 1.84 4.99
C GLN A 188 4.81 1.26 4.76
N ILE A 189 5.63 1.91 3.93
CA ILE A 189 7.03 1.52 3.70
C ILE A 189 7.84 1.59 4.99
N ALA A 190 7.71 2.66 5.78
CA ALA A 190 8.41 2.80 7.05
C ALA A 190 8.03 1.67 8.04
N THR A 191 6.75 1.28 8.07
CA THR A 191 6.26 0.17 8.89
C THR A 191 6.82 -1.17 8.41
N ALA A 192 6.83 -1.41 7.09
CA ALA A 192 7.38 -2.63 6.49
C ALA A 192 8.90 -2.77 6.73
N HIS A 193 9.65 -1.67 6.67
CA HIS A 193 11.10 -1.69 6.92
C HIS A 193 11.44 -2.10 8.36
N ASN A 194 10.65 -1.66 9.35
CA ASN A 194 10.82 -2.10 10.74
C ASN A 194 10.55 -3.61 10.91
N LEU A 195 9.61 -4.15 10.14
CA LEU A 195 9.30 -5.58 10.14
C LEU A 195 10.41 -6.41 9.47
N GLN A 196 11.04 -5.93 8.40
CA GLN A 196 12.16 -6.62 7.75
C GLN A 196 13.37 -6.83 8.68
N GLY A 197 13.62 -5.93 9.63
CA GLY A 197 14.67 -6.12 10.64
C GLY A 197 14.47 -7.39 11.50
N LEU A 198 13.23 -7.77 11.77
CA LEU A 198 12.91 -9.01 12.49
C LEU A 198 13.19 -10.26 11.66
N GLU A 199 13.10 -10.16 10.33
CA GLU A 199 13.36 -11.27 9.43
C GLU A 199 14.84 -11.72 9.50
N TYR A 200 15.78 -10.77 9.52
CA TYR A 200 17.19 -11.07 9.71
C TYR A 200 17.48 -11.72 11.07
N LEU A 201 16.74 -11.32 12.12
CA LEU A 201 16.84 -11.95 13.44
C LEU A 201 16.36 -13.41 13.40
N ILE A 202 15.24 -13.69 12.72
CA ILE A 202 14.73 -15.05 12.53
C ILE A 202 15.74 -15.92 11.77
N VAL A 203 16.34 -15.40 10.69
CA VAL A 203 17.39 -16.11 9.93
C VAL A 203 18.57 -16.44 10.83
N GLY A 204 19.02 -15.49 11.67
CA GLY A 204 20.07 -15.71 12.66
C GLY A 204 19.70 -16.79 13.69
N LEU A 205 18.47 -16.77 14.20
CA LEU A 205 17.95 -17.74 15.16
C LEU A 205 17.90 -19.16 14.57
N ILE A 206 17.44 -19.31 13.32
CA ILE A 206 17.41 -20.60 12.60
C ILE A 206 18.84 -21.13 12.42
N LEU A 207 19.80 -20.30 12.01
CA LEU A 207 21.19 -20.71 11.85
C LEU A 207 21.79 -21.22 13.17
N ILE A 208 21.58 -20.50 14.27
CA ILE A 208 22.04 -20.90 15.60
C ILE A 208 21.44 -22.25 16.00
N MET A 209 20.15 -22.45 15.74
CA MET A 209 19.46 -23.70 16.04
C MET A 209 20.00 -24.88 15.20
N VAL A 210 20.20 -24.72 13.89
CA VAL A 210 20.79 -25.75 13.03
C VAL A 210 22.20 -26.14 13.49
N ILE A 211 23.03 -25.15 13.85
CA ILE A 211 24.37 -25.40 14.41
C ILE A 211 24.27 -26.17 15.74
N GLY A 212 23.37 -25.74 16.63
CA GLY A 212 23.15 -26.38 17.92
C GLY A 212 22.72 -27.84 17.81
N VAL A 213 21.76 -28.15 16.93
CA VAL A 213 21.31 -29.51 16.64
C VAL A 213 22.44 -30.37 16.06
N THR A 214 23.25 -29.80 15.16
CA THR A 214 24.37 -30.52 14.52
C THR A 214 25.43 -30.91 15.54
N ILE A 215 25.85 -29.98 16.41
CA ILE A 215 26.82 -30.24 17.48
C ILE A 215 26.26 -31.26 18.48
N TYR A 216 24.98 -31.11 18.84
CA TYR A 216 24.30 -32.03 19.75
C TYR A 216 24.25 -33.46 19.21
N GLY A 217 23.83 -33.63 17.96
CA GLY A 217 23.77 -34.93 17.29
C GLY A 217 25.14 -35.60 17.21
N HIS A 218 26.20 -34.83 16.93
CA HIS A 218 27.57 -35.33 16.90
C HIS A 218 28.01 -35.85 18.28
N ASN A 219 27.78 -35.07 19.35
CA ASN A 219 28.13 -35.48 20.71
C ASN A 219 27.34 -36.69 21.20
N LEU A 220 26.03 -36.75 20.91
CA LEU A 220 25.19 -37.89 21.28
C LEU A 220 25.64 -39.17 20.56
N GLY A 221 25.97 -39.07 19.26
CA GLY A 221 26.49 -40.18 18.47
C GLY A 221 27.80 -40.74 19.05
N MET A 222 28.71 -39.88 19.49
CA MET A 222 29.95 -40.31 20.16
C MET A 222 29.69 -41.01 21.49
N VAL A 223 28.75 -40.51 22.30
CA VAL A 223 28.43 -41.11 23.61
C VAL A 223 27.74 -42.46 23.44
N MET A 224 26.82 -42.58 22.49
CA MET A 224 26.16 -43.85 22.19
C MET A 224 27.16 -44.91 21.73
N ARG A 225 28.08 -44.58 20.80
CA ARG A 225 29.13 -45.53 20.34
C ARG A 225 29.93 -46.10 21.51
N ARG A 226 30.36 -45.23 22.45
CA ARG A 226 31.09 -45.66 23.66
C ARG A 226 30.27 -46.54 24.59
N GLN A 227 28.95 -46.39 24.62
CA GLN A 227 28.08 -47.27 25.41
C GLN A 227 27.89 -48.63 24.71
N THR A 228 27.72 -48.64 23.39
CA THR A 228 27.61 -49.88 22.61
C THR A 228 28.89 -50.71 22.72
N GLU A 229 30.06 -50.07 22.57
CA GLU A 229 31.37 -50.72 22.73
C GLU A 229 31.55 -51.33 24.13
N LYS A 230 31.08 -50.64 25.18
CA LYS A 230 31.12 -51.16 26.56
C LYS A 230 30.18 -52.32 26.79
N ILE A 231 29.01 -52.32 26.15
CA ILE A 231 28.06 -53.43 26.22
C ILE A 231 28.64 -54.64 25.48
N GLU A 232 29.26 -54.43 24.32
CA GLU A 232 29.95 -55.50 23.59
C GLU A 232 31.15 -56.05 24.35
N GLN A 233 31.99 -55.20 24.95
CA GLN A 233 33.10 -55.65 25.80
C GLN A 233 32.59 -56.41 27.02
N ALA A 234 31.60 -55.89 27.75
CA ALA A 234 31.06 -56.57 28.92
C ALA A 234 30.42 -57.92 28.56
N ARG A 235 29.83 -58.03 27.36
CA ARG A 235 29.31 -59.28 26.83
C ARG A 235 30.43 -60.24 26.45
N ALA A 236 31.46 -59.78 25.75
CA ALA A 236 32.63 -60.58 25.39
C ALA A 236 33.38 -61.09 26.64
N ASP A 237 33.53 -60.24 27.66
CA ASP A 237 34.14 -60.62 28.94
C ASP A 237 33.29 -61.65 29.69
N ALA A 238 31.95 -61.52 29.66
CA ALA A 238 31.04 -62.50 30.25
C ALA A 238 31.06 -63.85 29.49
N GLU A 239 31.16 -63.81 28.16
CA GLU A 239 31.30 -65.01 27.32
C GLU A 239 32.66 -65.69 27.56
N ALA A 240 33.75 -64.93 27.67
CA ALA A 240 35.09 -65.45 28.01
C ALA A 240 35.15 -66.02 29.43
N ALA A 241 34.53 -65.37 30.40
CA ALA A 241 34.45 -65.85 31.78
C ALA A 241 33.58 -67.12 31.93
N ASN A 242 32.56 -67.29 31.08
CA ASN A 242 31.78 -68.53 31.01
C ASN A 242 32.57 -69.66 30.31
N ALA A 243 33.32 -69.35 29.25
CA ALA A 243 34.17 -70.33 28.57
C ALA A 243 35.32 -70.84 29.45
N ALA A 244 35.90 -69.98 30.30
CA ALA A 244 36.95 -70.38 31.24
C ALA A 244 36.47 -71.21 32.44
N LYS A 245 35.14 -71.36 32.62
CA LYS A 245 34.52 -72.16 33.69
C LYS A 245 33.97 -73.51 33.23
N SER A 246 33.96 -73.79 31.92
CA SER A 246 33.65 -75.12 31.36
C SER A 246 34.93 -75.88 31.06
#